data_AF-A0A1N7S9I7-F1
#
_entry.id   AF-A0A1N7S9I7-F1
#
_cell.length_a   1.000
_cell.length_b   1.000
_cell.length_c   1.000
_cell.angle_alpha   90.00
_cell.angle_beta   90.00
_cell.angle_gamma   90.00
#
_symmetry.space_group_name_H-M   'P 1'
#
loop_
_entity.id
_entity.type
_entity.pdbx_description
1 polymer ?
#
loop_
_entity_poly.entity_id
_entity_poly.type
_entity_poly.pdbx_seq_one_letter_code
_entity_poly.pdbx_strand_id
1 'polypeptide(L)'
;MHRTRMQIVCLILCMFFSTLVAAKSTSDCLQHLGGGYGDAECYSGLQRSLVADSKRIYNKLRATIPNSNMHAKLLDEYMATQDASVKYCELPRNAGARWKTEHDGSMFPALQEECIYNLRKAQNKFLKDLLDMAKW
;
A
#
# COMPACT_ATOMS: atom_id res chain seq x y z
N MET A 1 37.27 16.08 -41.15
CA MET A 1 36.06 15.23 -41.03
C MET A 1 35.99 14.58 -39.63
N HIS A 2 35.80 15.34 -38.55
CA HIS A 2 35.83 14.80 -37.17
C HIS A 2 34.74 15.37 -36.24
N ARG A 3 33.57 15.72 -36.77
CA ARG A 3 32.53 16.40 -35.99
C ARG A 3 31.19 15.65 -35.85
N THR A 4 31.10 14.40 -36.29
CA THR A 4 29.83 13.65 -36.35
C THR A 4 29.75 12.42 -35.45
N ARG A 5 30.83 12.02 -34.75
CA ARG A 5 30.83 10.80 -33.93
C ARG A 5 30.38 10.98 -32.47
N MET A 6 30.27 12.21 -31.99
CA MET A 6 30.10 12.49 -30.56
C MET A 6 28.63 12.72 -30.12
N GLN A 7 27.67 12.75 -31.06
CA GLN A 7 26.25 12.93 -30.74
C GLN A 7 25.45 11.64 -30.67
N ILE A 8 25.95 10.53 -31.23
CA ILE A 8 25.19 9.27 -31.29
C ILE A 8 25.32 8.46 -29.98
N VAL A 9 26.41 8.65 -29.23
CA VAL A 9 26.66 7.89 -27.98
C VAL A 9 25.72 8.33 -26.85
N CYS A 10 25.22 9.57 -26.86
CA CYS A 10 24.34 10.07 -25.79
C CYS A 10 22.88 9.63 -25.95
N LEU A 11 22.43 9.30 -27.17
CA LEU A 11 21.03 8.91 -27.44
C LEU A 11 20.73 7.43 -27.16
N ILE A 12 21.75 6.58 -27.04
CA ILE A 12 21.57 5.15 -26.77
C ILE A 12 21.51 4.87 -25.25
N LEU A 13 22.04 5.75 -24.41
CA LEU A 13 22.08 5.54 -22.96
C LEU A 13 20.77 5.90 -22.24
N CYS A 14 19.86 6.65 -22.88
CA CYS A 14 18.59 7.06 -22.27
C CYS A 14 17.42 6.09 -22.51
N MET A 15 17.62 4.98 -23.24
CA MET A 15 16.55 4.01 -23.50
C MET A 15 16.47 2.85 -22.49
N PHE A 16 17.37 2.77 -21.51
CA PHE A 16 17.48 1.60 -20.62
C PHE A 16 16.83 1.73 -19.24
N PHE A 17 16.12 2.82 -18.92
CA PHE A 17 15.51 2.99 -17.58
C PHE A 17 14.03 3.39 -17.59
N SER A 18 13.25 2.87 -18.55
CA SER A 18 11.79 3.02 -18.54
C SER A 18 11.02 1.70 -18.50
N THR A 19 11.61 0.66 -17.90
CA THR A 19 10.79 -0.42 -17.30
C THR A 19 10.70 -0.18 -15.80
N LEU A 20 10.09 0.95 -15.43
CA LEU A 20 9.18 0.93 -14.28
C LEU A 20 8.14 -0.13 -14.66
N VAL A 21 8.42 -1.39 -14.32
CA VAL A 21 7.39 -2.40 -14.18
C VAL A 21 6.43 -1.76 -13.21
N ALA A 22 5.34 -1.21 -13.74
CA ALA A 22 4.18 -0.85 -12.97
C ALA A 22 3.86 -2.14 -12.21
N ALA A 23 4.25 -2.19 -10.94
CA ALA A 23 4.00 -3.33 -10.07
C ALA A 23 2.51 -3.61 -10.24
N LYS A 24 2.20 -4.68 -10.98
CA LYS A 24 0.83 -4.99 -11.34
C LYS A 24 0.10 -5.07 -10.01
N SER A 25 -0.85 -4.17 -9.79
CA SER A 25 -1.73 -4.18 -8.62
C SER A 25 -2.70 -5.37 -8.67
N THR A 26 -2.33 -6.45 -9.36
CA THR A 26 -3.12 -7.66 -9.48
C THR A 26 -2.74 -8.54 -8.30
N SER A 27 -3.75 -9.05 -7.61
CA SER A 27 -3.58 -9.93 -6.46
C SER A 27 -2.87 -11.24 -6.79
N ASP A 28 -2.55 -11.49 -8.07
CA ASP A 28 -1.84 -12.68 -8.56
C ASP A 28 -0.51 -12.88 -7.85
N CYS A 29 0.19 -11.80 -7.45
CA CYS A 29 1.43 -11.94 -6.70
C CYS A 29 1.25 -12.63 -5.34
N LEU A 30 0.05 -12.60 -4.74
CA LEU A 30 -0.27 -13.33 -3.51
C LEU A 30 -0.31 -14.85 -3.71
N GLN A 31 -0.36 -15.33 -4.94
CA GLN A 31 -0.33 -16.77 -5.24
C GLN A 31 1.10 -17.34 -5.24
N HIS A 32 2.12 -16.47 -5.18
CA HIS A 32 3.53 -16.83 -5.32
C HIS A 32 4.37 -16.43 -4.10
N LEU A 33 3.74 -16.35 -2.93
CA LEU A 33 4.40 -15.96 -1.69
C LEU A 33 5.43 -17.00 -1.26
N GLY A 34 6.67 -16.55 -1.03
CA GLY A 34 7.80 -17.37 -0.58
C GLY A 34 8.49 -16.83 0.67
N GLY A 35 7.90 -15.81 1.31
CA GLY A 35 8.42 -15.06 2.45
C GLY A 35 9.52 -14.05 2.09
N GLY A 36 9.88 -13.91 0.82
CA GLY A 36 11.02 -13.10 0.42
C GLY A 36 10.73 -11.59 0.35
N TYR A 37 11.73 -10.84 -0.10
CA TYR A 37 11.58 -9.43 -0.44
C TYR A 37 10.50 -9.18 -1.53
N GLY A 38 10.31 -10.13 -2.45
CA GLY A 38 9.23 -10.07 -3.45
C GLY A 38 7.82 -10.08 -2.83
N ASP A 39 7.63 -10.76 -1.70
CA ASP A 39 6.36 -10.75 -0.96
C ASP A 39 6.11 -9.36 -0.36
N ALA A 40 7.15 -8.75 0.22
CA ALA A 40 7.07 -7.39 0.76
C ALA A 40 6.68 -6.38 -0.33
N GLU A 41 7.28 -6.48 -1.53
CA GLU A 41 6.90 -5.64 -2.67
C GLU A 41 5.46 -5.89 -3.14
N CYS A 42 5.02 -7.15 -3.20
CA CYS A 42 3.65 -7.53 -3.55
C CYS A 42 2.64 -6.90 -2.58
N TYR A 43 2.82 -7.12 -1.27
CA TYR A 43 1.97 -6.51 -0.25
C TYR A 43 2.01 -4.98 -0.31
N SER A 44 3.20 -4.39 -0.52
CA SER A 44 3.38 -2.95 -0.61
C SER A 44 2.67 -2.33 -1.82
N GLY A 45 2.64 -3.03 -2.96
CA GLY A 45 1.87 -2.63 -4.13
C GLY A 45 0.37 -2.67 -3.87
N LEU A 46 -0.13 -3.77 -3.30
CA LEU A 46 -1.55 -3.97 -3.04
C LEU A 46 -2.11 -3.03 -1.97
N GLN A 47 -1.34 -2.73 -0.91
CA GLN A 47 -1.76 -1.77 0.11
C GLN A 47 -2.01 -0.37 -0.47
N ARG A 48 -1.22 0.07 -1.46
CA ARG A 48 -1.38 1.40 -2.06
C ARG A 48 -2.72 1.50 -2.79
N SER A 49 -3.10 0.45 -3.51
CA SER A 49 -4.41 0.36 -4.16
C SER A 49 -5.55 0.36 -3.14
N LEU A 50 -5.40 -0.35 -2.03
CA LEU A 50 -6.40 -0.36 -0.94
C LEU A 50 -6.54 1.01 -0.27
N VAL A 51 -5.44 1.71 0.00
CA VAL A 51 -5.46 3.06 0.58
C VAL A 51 -6.15 4.04 -0.36
N ALA A 52 -5.83 4.01 -1.66
CA ALA A 52 -6.47 4.86 -2.66
C ALA A 52 -7.98 4.59 -2.77
N ASP A 53 -8.40 3.33 -2.80
CA ASP A 53 -9.81 2.94 -2.82
C ASP A 53 -10.54 3.35 -1.53
N SER A 54 -9.97 3.08 -0.36
CA SER A 54 -10.52 3.48 0.93
C SER A 54 -10.72 4.98 1.03
N LYS A 55 -9.74 5.79 0.60
CA LYS A 55 -9.89 7.26 0.56
C LYS A 55 -11.03 7.71 -0.35
N ARG A 56 -11.18 7.08 -1.51
CA ARG A 56 -12.28 7.36 -2.44
C ARG A 56 -13.64 7.04 -1.80
N ILE A 57 -13.77 5.89 -1.14
CA ILE A 57 -15.02 5.47 -0.49
C ILE A 57 -15.34 6.36 0.70
N TYR A 58 -14.34 6.66 1.54
CA TYR A 58 -14.45 7.62 2.64
C TYR A 58 -15.01 8.96 2.14
N ASN A 59 -14.46 9.52 1.06
CA ASN A 59 -14.95 10.79 0.51
C ASN A 59 -16.42 10.71 0.07
N LYS A 60 -16.86 9.57 -0.50
CA LYS A 60 -18.27 9.36 -0.88
C LYS A 60 -19.17 9.31 0.36
N LEU A 61 -18.81 8.53 1.38
CA LEU A 61 -19.53 8.45 2.65
C LEU A 61 -19.58 9.80 3.36
N ARG A 62 -18.45 10.50 3.43
CA ARG A 62 -18.33 11.77 4.14
C ARG A 62 -19.22 12.85 3.51
N ALA A 63 -19.40 12.81 2.19
CA ALA A 63 -20.27 13.72 1.46
C ALA A 63 -21.78 13.49 1.71
N THR A 64 -22.18 12.30 2.15
CA THR A 64 -23.60 11.99 2.46
C THR A 64 -23.98 12.33 3.90
N ILE A 65 -23.00 12.64 4.77
CA ILE A 65 -23.22 12.94 6.18
C ILE A 65 -23.18 14.47 6.41
N PRO A 66 -24.23 15.09 6.99
CA PRO A 66 -24.21 16.51 7.34
C PRO A 66 -23.05 16.85 8.28
N ASN A 67 -22.41 18.02 8.10
CA ASN A 67 -21.22 18.39 8.86
C ASN A 67 -21.45 18.56 10.38
N SER A 68 -22.67 18.88 10.80
CA SER A 68 -23.05 18.97 12.23
C SER A 68 -23.39 17.61 12.85
N ASN A 69 -23.43 16.54 12.05
CA ASN A 69 -23.77 15.20 12.52
C ASN A 69 -22.53 14.53 13.15
N MET A 70 -22.67 13.99 14.35
CA MET A 70 -21.57 13.31 15.07
C MET A 70 -20.97 12.12 14.30
N HIS A 71 -21.73 11.48 13.40
CA HIS A 71 -21.24 10.38 12.57
C HIS A 71 -20.18 10.82 11.56
N ALA A 72 -20.16 12.09 11.15
CA ALA A 72 -19.08 12.64 10.33
C ALA A 72 -17.75 12.57 11.10
N LYS A 73 -17.75 13.04 12.36
CA LYS A 73 -16.59 13.00 13.23
C LYS A 73 -16.16 11.55 13.52
N LEU A 74 -17.11 10.65 13.75
CA LEU A 74 -16.81 9.24 13.99
C LEU A 74 -16.14 8.56 12.78
N LEU A 75 -16.59 8.90 11.56
CA LEU A 75 -15.96 8.42 10.33
C LEU A 75 -14.53 8.96 10.17
N ASP A 76 -14.31 10.25 10.48
CA ASP A 76 -13.00 10.89 10.43
C ASP A 76 -12.04 10.26 11.48
N GLU A 77 -12.53 10.06 12.71
CA GLU A 77 -11.81 9.40 13.80
C GLU A 77 -11.47 7.94 13.46
N TYR A 78 -12.38 7.23 12.80
CA TYR A 78 -12.12 5.87 12.31
C TYR A 78 -10.94 5.86 11.32
N MET A 79 -10.94 6.75 10.33
CA MET A 79 -9.84 6.81 9.36
C MET A 79 -8.49 7.10 10.04
N ALA A 80 -8.46 8.08 10.95
CA ALA A 80 -7.26 8.43 11.71
C ALA A 80 -6.77 7.26 12.58
N THR A 81 -7.68 6.51 13.21
CA THR A 81 -7.34 5.35 14.04
C THR A 81 -6.75 4.21 13.20
N GLN A 82 -7.29 3.96 12.00
CA GLN A 82 -6.75 2.96 11.08
C GLN A 82 -5.31 3.31 10.66
N ASP A 83 -5.04 4.58 10.36
CA ASP A 83 -3.69 5.05 10.02
C ASP A 83 -2.73 4.93 11.21
N ALA A 84 -3.17 5.34 12.40
CA ALA A 84 -2.36 5.25 13.62
C ALA A 84 -2.05 3.78 14.03
N SER A 85 -2.90 2.83 13.63
CA SER A 85 -2.75 1.41 13.96
C SER A 85 -1.65 0.72 13.15
N VAL A 86 -1.21 1.30 12.02
CA VAL A 86 -0.15 0.74 11.16
C VAL A 86 1.14 0.47 11.95
N LYS A 87 1.48 1.31 12.92
CA LYS A 87 2.69 1.14 13.75
C LYS A 87 2.74 -0.21 14.47
N TYR A 88 1.59 -0.81 14.79
CA TYR A 88 1.55 -2.10 15.48
C TYR A 88 1.99 -3.26 14.57
N CYS A 89 2.07 -3.05 13.26
CA CYS A 89 2.61 -4.03 12.31
C CYS A 89 4.13 -4.19 12.40
N GLU A 90 4.83 -3.40 13.22
CA GLU A 90 6.21 -3.69 13.61
C GLU A 90 6.31 -4.93 14.52
N LEU A 91 5.24 -5.28 15.26
CA LEU A 91 5.25 -6.37 16.23
C LEU A 91 5.50 -7.74 15.58
N PRO A 92 4.80 -8.18 14.51
CA PRO A 92 5.08 -9.46 13.86
C PRO A 92 6.50 -9.55 13.30
N ARG A 93 6.99 -8.45 12.71
CA ARG A 93 8.36 -8.32 12.20
C ARG A 93 9.38 -8.47 13.32
N ASN A 94 9.22 -7.74 14.41
CA ASN A 94 10.12 -7.79 15.55
C ASN A 94 10.07 -9.15 16.25
N ALA A 95 8.89 -9.76 16.41
CA ALA A 95 8.75 -11.11 16.95
C ALA A 95 9.49 -12.15 16.08
N GLY A 96 9.31 -12.09 14.74
CA GLY A 96 10.04 -12.93 13.79
C GLY A 96 11.56 -12.73 13.89
N ALA A 97 12.01 -11.50 14.07
CA ALA A 97 13.41 -11.12 14.24
C ALA A 97 13.97 -11.34 15.66
N ARG A 98 13.26 -12.05 16.54
CA ARG A 98 13.64 -12.28 17.96
C ARG A 98 13.92 -10.96 18.70
N TRP A 99 13.07 -9.98 18.47
CA TRP A 99 13.09 -8.63 19.06
C TRP A 99 14.29 -7.76 18.65
N LYS A 100 15.04 -8.18 17.62
CA LYS A 100 16.06 -7.33 17.01
C LYS A 100 15.40 -6.25 16.16
N THR A 101 15.79 -5.00 16.37
CA THR A 101 15.27 -3.85 15.62
C THR A 101 15.99 -3.63 14.29
N GLU A 102 17.20 -4.18 14.12
CA GLU A 102 18.00 -4.05 12.90
C GLU A 102 17.39 -4.81 11.71
N HIS A 103 17.53 -4.25 10.51
CA HIS A 103 17.19 -4.93 9.26
C HIS A 103 18.39 -5.75 8.81
N ASP A 104 18.32 -7.07 8.94
CA ASP A 104 19.39 -8.00 8.53
C ASP A 104 19.24 -8.49 7.07
N GLY A 105 18.34 -7.87 6.29
CA GLY A 105 18.07 -8.25 4.90
C GLY A 105 17.32 -9.58 4.74
N SER A 106 16.85 -10.20 5.82
CA SER A 106 16.06 -11.43 5.77
C SER A 106 14.58 -11.16 5.41
N MET A 107 13.77 -12.22 5.42
CA MET A 107 12.33 -12.28 5.13
C MET A 107 11.43 -11.41 6.04
N PHE A 108 11.97 -10.77 7.07
CA PHE A 108 11.19 -9.95 8.02
C PHE A 108 10.40 -8.75 7.45
N PRO A 109 10.80 -8.08 6.34
CA PRO A 109 10.00 -7.04 5.72
C PRO A 109 8.63 -7.54 5.25
N ALA A 110 8.52 -8.80 4.82
CA ALA A 110 7.26 -9.37 4.34
C ALA A 110 6.21 -9.47 5.45
N LEU A 111 6.61 -9.83 6.68
CA LEU A 111 5.70 -9.94 7.83
C LEU A 111 5.06 -8.59 8.21
N GLN A 112 5.85 -7.51 8.15
CA GLN A 112 5.34 -6.16 8.39
C GLN A 112 4.38 -5.74 7.29
N GLU A 113 4.80 -5.85 6.02
CA GLU A 113 3.98 -5.43 4.87
C GLU A 113 2.68 -6.27 4.76
N GLU A 114 2.72 -7.57 5.08
CA GLU A 114 1.54 -8.43 5.15
C GLU A 114 0.54 -7.92 6.21
N CYS A 115 1.03 -7.59 7.40
CA CYS A 115 0.18 -7.04 8.46
C CYS A 115 -0.51 -5.75 8.00
N ILE A 116 0.24 -4.84 7.36
CA ILE A 116 -0.32 -3.58 6.87
C ILE A 116 -1.34 -3.85 5.75
N TYR A 117 -1.02 -4.74 4.81
CA TYR A 117 -1.96 -5.17 3.77
C TYR A 117 -3.28 -5.67 4.36
N ASN A 118 -3.23 -6.56 5.35
CA ASN A 118 -4.42 -7.11 6.00
C ASN A 118 -5.23 -6.03 6.74
N LEU A 119 -4.57 -5.10 7.44
CA LEU A 119 -5.21 -3.94 8.06
C LEU A 119 -5.95 -3.08 7.03
N ARG A 120 -5.27 -2.73 5.92
CA ARG A 120 -5.88 -1.92 4.84
C ARG A 120 -7.01 -2.64 4.12
N LYS A 121 -6.92 -3.97 3.98
CA LYS A 121 -7.96 -4.80 3.39
C LYS A 121 -9.22 -4.81 4.27
N ALA A 122 -9.07 -4.99 5.58
CA ALA A 122 -10.16 -4.94 6.53
C ALA A 122 -10.81 -3.55 6.55
N GLN A 123 -10.01 -2.49 6.60
CA GLN A 123 -10.49 -1.10 6.53
C GLN A 123 -11.32 -0.85 5.27
N ASN A 124 -10.79 -1.26 4.11
CA ASN A 124 -11.45 -1.08 2.82
C ASN A 124 -12.79 -1.83 2.76
N LYS A 125 -12.83 -3.07 3.24
CA LYS A 125 -14.07 -3.84 3.31
C LYS A 125 -15.12 -3.15 4.19
N PHE A 126 -14.75 -2.72 5.38
CA PHE A 126 -15.66 -2.01 6.29
C PHE A 126 -16.27 -0.77 5.63
N LEU A 127 -15.46 0.04 4.95
CA LEU A 127 -15.93 1.23 4.23
C LEU A 127 -16.87 0.88 3.06
N LYS A 128 -16.59 -0.20 2.32
CA LYS A 128 -17.48 -0.69 1.26
C LYS A 128 -18.83 -1.10 1.82
N ASP A 129 -18.83 -1.88 2.90
CA ASP A 129 -20.05 -2.34 3.54
C ASP A 129 -20.88 -1.14 4.05
N LEU A 130 -20.24 -0.12 4.65
CA LEU A 130 -20.90 1.14 5.02
C LEU A 130 -21.50 1.88 3.81
N LEU A 131 -20.75 1.99 2.72
CA LEU A 131 -21.21 2.67 1.51
C LEU A 131 -22.40 1.95 0.88
N ASP A 132 -22.42 0.61 0.93
CA ASP A 132 -23.52 -0.18 0.42
C ASP A 132 -24.78 -0.04 1.29
N MET A 133 -24.63 0.01 2.62
CA MET A 133 -25.74 0.29 3.53
C MET A 133 -26.29 1.72 3.38
N ALA A 134 -25.44 2.71 3.11
CA ALA A 134 -25.87 4.10 2.93
C ALA A 134 -26.66 4.36 1.63
N LYS A 135 -26.78 3.36 0.73
CA LYS A 135 -27.59 3.44 -0.49
C LYS A 135 -29.05 3.00 -0.28
N TRP A 136 -29.36 2.43 0.88
CA TRP A 136 -30.71 2.02 1.27
C TRP A 136 -31.45 3.20 1.92
#